data_AF-A0A4R6G5D1-F1
#
_entry.id   AF-A0A4R6G5D1-F1
#
_cell.length_a   1.000
_cell.length_b   1.000
_cell.length_c   1.000
_cell.angle_alpha   90.00
_cell.angle_beta   90.00
_cell.angle_gamma   90.00
#
_symmetry.space_group_name_H-M   'P 1'
#
loop_
_entity.id
_entity.type
_entity.pdbx_description
1 polymer ?
#
loop_
_entity_poly.entity_id
_entity_poly.type
_entity_poly.pdbx_seq_one_letter_code
_entity_poly.pdbx_strand_id
1 'polypeptide(L)'
;MASIPLSMSVVDGLKNRIRLIYDERKSSHLSEALAAALGFNTNAALRAELENQGSDPLYRLLDEVRFDTRMQELGYPPDPEFMFEDAQIPEMLLTTCPRAHEIEYESVRKKAWRNLIVCAVNEGLRLKIFSLRPGDNRWPGYDPRGSNVYLFDFILPCNLPARVAVHDAGYDELSIHVAVNPKGDWVKASDAGFSAGDVFGTTWLERRNGAWIQSSESSFSCRRHLLSKLSNMQVAPAGYGDRGWVIM
;
A
#
# COMPACT_ATOMS: atom_id res chain seq x y z
N MET A 1 -1.14 10.86 -6.15
CA MET A 1 -2.05 9.79 -5.69
C MET A 1 -2.20 9.77 -4.17
N ALA A 2 -3.44 9.65 -3.74
CA ALA A 2 -3.83 9.55 -2.34
C ALA A 2 -4.51 8.22 -2.00
N SER A 3 -4.60 7.91 -0.70
CA SER A 3 -5.42 6.81 -0.19
C SER A 3 -6.27 7.27 0.98
N ILE A 4 -7.38 6.56 1.20
CA ILE A 4 -8.27 6.78 2.34
C ILE A 4 -8.65 5.45 2.99
N PRO A 5 -8.93 5.42 4.30
CA PRO A 5 -9.59 4.26 4.89
C PRO A 5 -10.99 4.09 4.29
N LEU A 6 -11.36 2.86 3.97
CA LEU A 6 -12.63 2.53 3.35
C LEU A 6 -13.77 2.53 4.38
N SER A 7 -14.20 3.71 4.85
CA SER A 7 -15.34 3.90 5.76
C SER A 7 -16.33 4.95 5.25
N MET A 8 -17.60 4.81 5.67
CA MET A 8 -18.68 5.70 5.24
C MET A 8 -18.38 7.17 5.57
N SER A 9 -17.94 7.45 6.80
CA SER A 9 -17.65 8.82 7.26
C SER A 9 -16.56 9.50 6.42
N VAL A 10 -15.54 8.74 6.02
CA VAL A 10 -14.40 9.27 5.27
C VAL A 10 -14.77 9.48 3.80
N VAL A 11 -15.52 8.55 3.19
CA VAL A 11 -16.03 8.73 1.82
C VAL A 11 -16.99 9.92 1.73
N ASP A 12 -17.90 10.08 2.69
CA ASP A 12 -18.81 11.23 2.75
C ASP A 12 -18.05 12.54 2.99
N GLY A 13 -17.05 12.53 3.88
CA GLY A 13 -16.16 13.66 4.11
C GLY A 13 -15.40 14.09 2.86
N LEU A 14 -14.82 13.12 2.14
CA LEU A 14 -14.13 13.33 0.87
C LEU A 14 -15.07 13.94 -0.17
N LYS A 15 -16.27 13.37 -0.33
CA LYS A 15 -17.28 13.89 -1.25
C LYS A 15 -17.64 15.33 -0.95
N ASN A 16 -17.82 15.68 0.31
CA ASN A 16 -18.14 17.05 0.71
C ASN A 16 -17.03 18.02 0.36
N ARG A 17 -15.75 17.63 0.53
CA ARG A 17 -14.60 18.45 0.11
C ARG A 17 -14.50 18.60 -1.40
N ILE A 18 -14.62 17.50 -2.14
CA ILE A 18 -14.60 17.51 -3.61
C ILE A 18 -15.72 18.37 -4.17
N ARG A 19 -16.90 18.38 -3.55
CA ARG A 19 -17.99 19.26 -3.96
C ARG A 19 -17.66 20.74 -3.79
N LEU A 20 -16.84 21.13 -2.82
CA LEU A 20 -16.36 22.52 -2.68
C LEU A 20 -15.35 22.89 -3.78
N ILE A 21 -14.61 21.91 -4.30
CA ILE A 21 -13.71 22.07 -5.44
C ILE A 21 -14.52 22.14 -6.75
N TYR A 22 -15.57 21.33 -6.87
CA TYR A 22 -16.46 21.24 -8.02
C TYR A 22 -17.87 21.75 -7.72
N ASP A 23 -18.02 23.07 -7.78
CA ASP A 23 -19.25 23.76 -7.36
C ASP A 23 -20.51 23.31 -8.15
N GLU A 24 -20.37 22.98 -9.44
CA GLU A 24 -21.52 22.78 -10.35
C GLU A 24 -21.91 21.30 -10.60
N ARG A 25 -21.19 20.33 -10.02
CA ARG A 25 -21.39 18.90 -10.34
C ARG A 25 -22.47 18.26 -9.45
N LYS A 26 -23.34 17.43 -10.04
CA LYS A 26 -24.44 16.77 -9.30
C LYS A 26 -23.87 15.86 -8.22
N SER A 27 -24.41 15.97 -7.00
CA SER A 27 -24.00 15.15 -5.85
C SER A 27 -24.06 13.64 -6.11
N SER A 28 -25.06 13.15 -6.85
CA SER A 28 -25.16 11.73 -7.23
C SER A 28 -24.05 11.30 -8.19
N HIS A 29 -23.65 12.16 -9.12
CA HIS A 29 -22.57 11.88 -10.05
C HIS A 29 -21.21 11.80 -9.35
N LEU A 30 -20.95 12.70 -8.39
CA LEU A 30 -19.75 12.63 -7.54
C LEU A 30 -19.68 11.32 -6.75
N SER A 31 -20.82 10.83 -6.24
CA SER A 31 -20.86 9.53 -5.57
C SER A 31 -20.52 8.37 -6.52
N GLU A 32 -21.04 8.38 -7.74
CA GLU A 32 -20.73 7.37 -8.75
C GLU A 32 -19.26 7.41 -9.19
N ALA A 33 -18.68 8.60 -9.37
CA ALA A 33 -17.28 8.74 -9.71
C ALA A 33 -16.34 8.36 -8.57
N LEU A 34 -16.68 8.69 -7.32
CA LEU A 34 -15.95 8.21 -6.15
C LEU A 34 -15.98 6.68 -6.04
N ALA A 35 -17.11 6.06 -6.35
CA ALA A 35 -17.19 4.60 -6.43
C ALA A 35 -16.25 4.03 -7.49
N ALA A 36 -16.22 4.61 -8.69
CA ALA A 36 -15.30 4.21 -9.75
C ALA A 36 -13.83 4.38 -9.34
N ALA A 37 -13.48 5.51 -8.71
CA ALA A 37 -12.14 5.81 -8.20
C ALA A 37 -11.65 4.78 -7.17
N LEU A 38 -12.57 4.26 -6.36
CA LEU A 38 -12.31 3.21 -5.36
C LEU A 38 -12.41 1.79 -5.94
N GLY A 39 -12.68 1.66 -7.24
CA GLY A 39 -12.73 0.38 -7.96
C GLY A 39 -14.08 -0.32 -7.98
N PHE A 40 -15.16 0.36 -7.61
CA PHE A 40 -16.53 -0.16 -7.64
C PHE A 40 -17.28 0.32 -8.89
N ASN A 41 -18.13 -0.55 -9.44
CA ASN A 41 -18.92 -0.20 -10.63
C ASN A 41 -20.06 0.78 -10.35
N THR A 42 -20.55 0.86 -9.10
CA THR A 42 -21.66 1.74 -8.69
C THR A 42 -21.48 2.21 -7.26
N ASN A 43 -22.11 3.35 -6.90
CA ASN A 43 -22.14 3.82 -5.52
C ASN A 43 -22.91 2.86 -4.59
N ALA A 44 -23.88 2.10 -5.11
CA ALA A 44 -24.57 1.08 -4.32
C ALA A 44 -23.62 -0.06 -3.90
N ALA A 45 -22.76 -0.53 -4.81
CA ALA A 45 -21.76 -1.56 -4.50
C ALA A 45 -20.71 -1.04 -3.50
N LEU A 46 -20.26 0.21 -3.65
CA LEU A 46 -19.39 0.86 -2.67
C LEU A 46 -20.06 0.90 -1.29
N ARG A 47 -21.31 1.34 -1.19
CA ARG A 47 -22.03 1.44 0.10
C ARG A 47 -22.17 0.09 0.79
N ALA A 48 -22.52 -0.96 0.06
CA ALA A 48 -22.59 -2.31 0.60
C ALA A 48 -21.24 -2.77 1.18
N GLU A 49 -20.13 -2.45 0.52
CA GLU A 49 -18.79 -2.76 1.03
C GLU A 49 -18.44 -1.94 2.28
N LEU A 50 -18.75 -0.64 2.29
CA LEU A 50 -18.48 0.24 3.44
C LEU A 50 -19.19 -0.24 4.71
N GLU A 51 -20.40 -0.80 4.59
CA GLU A 51 -21.14 -1.38 5.71
C GLU A 51 -20.46 -2.64 6.27
N ASN A 52 -19.70 -3.38 5.44
CA ASN A 52 -19.02 -4.62 5.84
C ASN A 52 -17.62 -4.41 6.42
N GLN A 53 -17.00 -3.23 6.27
CA GLN A 53 -15.61 -2.99 6.69
C GLN A 53 -15.43 -2.88 8.22
N GLY A 54 -16.48 -2.54 8.96
CA GLY A 54 -16.43 -2.40 10.42
C GLY A 54 -15.61 -1.20 10.91
N SER A 55 -15.09 -1.27 12.13
CA SER A 55 -14.40 -0.16 12.82
C SER A 55 -12.93 0.02 12.43
N ASP A 56 -12.34 -0.95 11.71
CA ASP A 56 -10.94 -0.91 11.30
C ASP A 56 -10.81 -1.24 9.80
N PRO A 57 -11.25 -0.32 8.93
CA PRO A 57 -11.24 -0.51 7.49
C PRO A 57 -9.82 -0.50 6.93
N LEU A 58 -9.62 -1.24 5.84
CA LEU A 58 -8.39 -1.15 5.06
C LEU A 58 -8.35 0.15 4.24
N TYR A 59 -7.14 0.59 3.92
CA TYR A 59 -6.93 1.73 3.03
C TYR A 59 -7.10 1.31 1.56
N ARG A 60 -7.63 2.23 0.75
CA ARG A 60 -7.75 2.08 -0.70
C ARG A 60 -7.13 3.29 -1.40
N LEU A 61 -6.38 3.01 -2.48
CA LEU A 61 -5.91 4.04 -3.39
C LEU A 61 -7.11 4.69 -4.08
N LEU A 62 -7.03 6.00 -4.24
CA LEU A 62 -7.95 6.77 -5.07
C LEU A 62 -7.35 6.83 -6.47
N ASP A 63 -8.09 6.37 -7.47
CA ASP A 63 -7.67 6.38 -8.88
C ASP A 63 -8.28 7.61 -9.58
N GLU A 64 -7.46 8.64 -9.79
CA GLU A 64 -7.87 9.89 -10.44
C GLU A 64 -8.36 9.65 -11.88
N VAL A 65 -7.74 8.70 -12.61
CA VAL A 65 -8.10 8.39 -14.00
C VAL A 65 -9.48 7.77 -14.07
N ARG A 66 -9.79 6.81 -13.17
CA ARG A 66 -11.13 6.22 -13.10
C ARG A 66 -12.17 7.22 -12.64
N PHE A 67 -11.83 8.11 -11.71
CA PHE A 67 -12.71 9.18 -11.30
C PHE A 67 -13.08 10.07 -12.49
N ASP A 68 -12.08 10.61 -13.20
CA ASP A 68 -12.30 11.51 -14.33
C ASP A 68 -13.03 10.82 -15.49
N THR A 69 -12.65 9.58 -15.83
CA THR A 69 -13.35 8.77 -16.84
C THR A 69 -14.84 8.63 -16.50
N ARG A 70 -15.17 8.31 -15.25
CA ARG A 70 -16.56 8.18 -14.81
C ARG A 70 -17.31 9.52 -14.84
N MET A 71 -16.63 10.62 -14.56
CA MET A 71 -17.23 11.95 -14.69
C MET A 71 -17.52 12.32 -16.14
N GLN A 72 -16.64 11.94 -17.07
CA GLN A 72 -16.89 12.12 -18.51
C GLN A 72 -18.09 11.32 -19.00
N GLU A 73 -18.24 10.06 -18.59
CA GLU A 73 -19.42 9.24 -18.90
C GLU A 73 -20.73 9.87 -18.41
N LEU A 74 -20.67 10.66 -17.34
CA LEU A 74 -21.81 11.35 -16.74
C LEU A 74 -22.04 12.75 -17.34
N GLY A 75 -21.28 13.12 -18.37
CA GLY A 75 -21.47 14.34 -19.18
C GLY A 75 -20.63 15.54 -18.76
N TYR A 76 -19.58 15.35 -17.96
CA TYR A 76 -18.67 16.44 -17.57
C TYR A 76 -17.41 16.46 -18.45
N PRO A 77 -16.79 17.64 -18.68
CA PRO A 77 -15.50 17.68 -19.37
C PRO A 77 -14.40 17.04 -18.51
N PRO A 78 -13.32 16.54 -19.14
CA PRO A 78 -12.15 16.05 -18.42
C PRO A 78 -11.52 17.18 -17.60
N ASP A 79 -11.02 16.83 -16.42
CA ASP A 79 -10.26 17.74 -15.58
C ASP A 79 -8.88 17.17 -15.25
N PRO A 80 -7.85 17.49 -16.05
CA PRO A 80 -6.51 16.94 -15.87
C PRO A 80 -5.76 17.55 -14.68
N GLU A 81 -6.25 18.66 -14.11
CA GLU A 81 -5.61 19.33 -12.97
C GLU A 81 -6.12 18.80 -11.63
N PHE A 82 -7.20 18.03 -11.63
CA PHE A 82 -7.77 17.48 -10.41
C PHE A 82 -6.87 16.46 -9.74
N MET A 83 -6.61 16.70 -8.45
CA MET A 83 -5.89 15.80 -7.57
C MET A 83 -6.72 15.56 -6.32
N PHE A 84 -6.84 14.31 -5.88
CA PHE A 84 -7.57 14.00 -4.66
C PHE A 84 -6.94 14.65 -3.43
N GLU A 85 -5.62 14.85 -3.45
CA GLU A 85 -4.84 15.50 -2.39
C GLU A 85 -5.37 16.90 -2.03
N ASP A 86 -5.94 17.63 -3.00
CA ASP A 86 -6.46 18.98 -2.80
C ASP A 86 -7.66 19.00 -1.84
N ALA A 87 -8.35 17.88 -1.66
CA ALA A 87 -9.45 17.75 -0.72
C ALA A 87 -8.98 17.83 0.76
N GLN A 88 -7.72 17.49 1.03
CA GLN A 88 -7.06 17.60 2.35
C GLN A 88 -7.92 17.14 3.53
N ILE A 89 -8.57 15.98 3.42
CA ILE A 89 -9.27 15.40 4.57
C ILE A 89 -8.26 14.80 5.56
N PRO A 90 -8.51 14.88 6.88
CA PRO A 90 -7.54 14.43 7.90
C PRO A 90 -7.12 12.96 7.79
N GLU A 91 -8.01 12.09 7.32
CA GLU A 91 -7.77 10.64 7.22
C GLU A 91 -7.05 10.21 5.94
N MET A 92 -6.82 11.15 5.01
CA MET A 92 -6.16 10.88 3.74
C MET A 92 -4.65 10.71 3.94
N LEU A 93 -4.08 9.70 3.28
CA LEU A 93 -2.63 9.50 3.22
C LEU A 93 -2.13 9.79 1.81
N LEU A 94 -1.08 10.61 1.73
CA LEU A 94 -0.31 10.75 0.50
C LEU A 94 0.40 9.43 0.22
N THR A 95 0.24 8.89 -0.98
CA THR A 95 0.91 7.62 -1.36
C THR A 95 2.07 7.83 -2.32
N THR A 96 2.25 9.06 -2.79
CA THR A 96 3.35 9.42 -3.68
C THR A 96 4.46 10.09 -2.88
N CYS A 97 5.65 9.47 -2.86
CA CYS A 97 6.85 10.12 -2.36
C CYS A 97 7.23 11.29 -3.31
N PRO A 98 7.69 12.46 -2.81
CA PRO A 98 8.07 13.59 -3.68
C PRO A 98 9.10 13.23 -4.77
N ARG A 99 9.99 12.26 -4.47
CA ARG A 99 11.02 11.77 -5.39
C ARG A 99 10.64 10.46 -6.10
N ALA A 100 9.37 10.08 -6.08
CA ALA A 100 8.88 8.85 -6.71
C ALA A 100 9.16 8.78 -8.22
N HIS A 101 9.20 9.95 -8.88
CA HIS A 101 9.49 10.06 -10.31
C HIS A 101 10.92 9.63 -10.69
N GLU A 102 11.84 9.56 -9.72
CA GLU A 102 13.21 9.08 -9.93
C GLU A 102 13.32 7.54 -9.86
N ILE A 103 12.22 6.87 -9.53
CA ILE A 103 12.20 5.44 -9.20
C ILE A 103 11.39 4.69 -10.23
N GLU A 104 12.09 3.88 -11.02
CA GLU A 104 11.49 2.99 -11.99
C GLU A 104 11.95 1.54 -11.82
N TYR A 105 10.97 0.63 -11.85
CA TYR A 105 11.20 -0.81 -11.79
C TYR A 105 11.24 -1.42 -13.19
N GLU A 106 12.19 -0.99 -14.02
CA GLU A 106 12.26 -1.45 -15.41
C GLU A 106 12.78 -2.89 -15.52
N SER A 107 13.78 -3.25 -14.70
CA SER A 107 14.43 -4.55 -14.78
C SER A 107 13.61 -5.66 -14.12
N VAL A 108 13.75 -6.88 -14.62
CA VAL A 108 13.14 -8.10 -14.04
C VAL A 108 13.47 -8.22 -12.54
N ARG A 109 14.71 -7.86 -12.16
CA ARG A 109 15.16 -7.90 -10.77
C ARG A 109 14.44 -6.89 -9.90
N LYS A 110 14.33 -5.65 -10.36
CA LYS A 110 13.61 -4.58 -9.66
C LYS A 110 12.13 -4.94 -9.46
N LYS A 111 11.48 -5.46 -10.52
CA LYS A 111 10.09 -5.94 -10.45
C LYS A 111 9.92 -7.09 -9.46
N ALA A 112 10.84 -8.06 -9.46
CA ALA A 112 10.80 -9.20 -8.54
C ALA A 112 10.92 -8.76 -7.07
N TRP A 113 11.87 -7.85 -6.76
CA TRP A 113 11.98 -7.26 -5.42
C TRP A 113 10.69 -6.55 -5.02
N ARG A 114 10.22 -5.63 -5.87
CA ARG A 114 9.01 -4.85 -5.61
C ARG A 114 7.81 -5.73 -5.35
N ASN A 115 7.57 -6.74 -6.20
CA ASN A 115 6.43 -7.63 -6.05
C ASN A 115 6.50 -8.44 -4.76
N LEU A 116 7.69 -8.92 -4.37
CA LEU A 116 7.90 -9.65 -3.12
C LEU A 116 7.54 -8.77 -1.91
N ILE A 117 8.08 -7.54 -1.87
CA ILE A 117 7.84 -6.60 -0.77
C ILE A 117 6.37 -6.20 -0.70
N VAL A 118 5.75 -5.89 -1.84
CA VAL A 118 4.33 -5.53 -1.89
C VAL A 118 3.46 -6.67 -1.37
N CYS A 119 3.74 -7.93 -1.74
CA CYS A 119 3.03 -9.07 -1.18
C CYS A 119 3.14 -9.16 0.35
N ALA A 120 4.34 -8.95 0.91
CA ALA A 120 4.56 -9.02 2.35
C ALA A 120 3.85 -7.91 3.12
N VAL A 121 3.91 -6.67 2.64
CA VAL A 121 3.23 -5.53 3.28
C VAL A 121 1.72 -5.69 3.18
N ASN A 122 1.19 -6.07 2.01
CA ASN A 122 -0.23 -6.36 1.83
C ASN A 122 -0.71 -7.44 2.80
N GLU A 123 0.07 -8.50 3.01
CA GLU A 123 -0.28 -9.56 3.95
C GLU A 123 -0.27 -9.09 5.40
N GLY A 124 0.72 -8.27 5.80
CA GLY A 124 0.75 -7.65 7.12
C GLY A 124 -0.49 -6.77 7.39
N LEU A 125 -0.90 -5.97 6.39
CA LEU A 125 -2.14 -5.19 6.44
C LEU A 125 -3.38 -6.09 6.52
N ARG A 126 -3.43 -7.17 5.73
CA ARG A 126 -4.54 -8.14 5.74
C ARG A 126 -4.70 -8.82 7.09
N LEU A 127 -3.58 -9.17 7.74
CA LEU A 127 -3.53 -9.73 9.09
C LEU A 127 -3.79 -8.68 10.18
N LYS A 128 -3.83 -7.39 9.83
CA LYS A 128 -4.05 -6.26 10.74
C LYS A 128 -3.04 -6.19 11.89
N ILE A 129 -1.82 -6.70 11.66
CA ILE A 129 -0.72 -6.63 12.63
C ILE A 129 -0.07 -5.24 12.68
N PHE A 130 -0.35 -4.40 11.69
CA PHE A 130 -0.09 -2.96 11.68
C PHE A 130 -1.07 -2.29 10.71
N SER A 131 -1.15 -0.96 10.73
CA SER A 131 -1.84 -0.19 9.69
C SER A 131 -0.91 0.83 9.04
N LEU A 132 -1.40 1.52 8.00
CA LEU A 132 -0.69 2.62 7.34
C LEU A 132 -0.68 3.91 8.17
N ARG A 133 -1.38 3.96 9.32
CA ARG A 133 -1.35 5.12 10.21
C ARG A 133 0.00 5.20 10.93
N PRO A 134 0.53 6.40 11.18
CA PRO A 134 1.73 6.58 11.98
C PRO A 134 1.60 5.90 13.35
N GLY A 135 2.62 5.14 13.76
CA GLY A 135 2.71 4.51 15.08
C GLY A 135 1.75 3.34 15.34
N ASP A 136 0.92 2.94 14.37
CA ASP A 136 -0.13 1.94 14.57
C ASP A 136 0.39 0.50 14.39
N ASN A 137 1.12 0.05 15.41
CA ASN A 137 1.76 -1.27 15.51
C ASN A 137 0.92 -2.17 16.43
N ARG A 138 0.50 -3.35 15.94
CA ARG A 138 -0.57 -4.15 16.57
C ARG A 138 -0.23 -5.64 16.71
N TRP A 139 0.99 -6.04 16.39
CA TRP A 139 1.36 -7.45 16.50
C TRP A 139 1.39 -7.90 17.98
N PRO A 140 1.07 -9.17 18.26
CA PRO A 140 1.15 -9.72 19.60
C PRO A 140 2.53 -9.52 20.23
N GLY A 141 2.55 -8.99 21.46
CA GLY A 141 3.79 -8.73 22.20
C GLY A 141 4.56 -7.49 21.74
N TYR A 142 3.96 -6.61 20.93
CA TYR A 142 4.56 -5.31 20.64
C TYR A 142 4.76 -4.49 21.92
N ASP A 143 5.98 -3.98 22.09
CA ASP A 143 6.35 -3.03 23.14
C ASP A 143 7.12 -1.89 22.47
N PRO A 144 6.62 -0.63 22.51
CA PRO A 144 7.32 0.53 21.97
C PRO A 144 8.71 0.77 22.57
N ARG A 145 8.99 0.19 23.74
CA ARG A 145 10.31 0.30 24.41
C ARG A 145 11.22 -0.89 24.10
N GLY A 146 10.71 -1.93 23.44
CA GLY A 146 11.43 -3.16 23.13
C GLY A 146 11.84 -3.25 21.66
N SER A 147 12.87 -4.04 21.39
CA SER A 147 13.23 -4.45 20.02
C SER A 147 12.55 -5.78 19.71
N ASN A 148 11.23 -5.75 19.51
CA ASN A 148 10.45 -6.96 19.26
C ASN A 148 10.23 -7.14 17.76
N VAL A 149 10.73 -8.25 17.24
CA VAL A 149 10.53 -8.67 15.85
C VAL A 149 9.33 -9.60 15.79
N TYR A 150 8.34 -9.28 14.97
CA TYR A 150 7.24 -10.18 14.72
C TYR A 150 7.47 -10.97 13.43
N LEU A 151 7.32 -12.30 13.52
CA LEU A 151 7.39 -13.19 12.39
C LEU A 151 6.00 -13.69 12.01
N PHE A 152 5.72 -13.73 10.72
CA PHE A 152 4.56 -14.45 10.19
C PHE A 152 4.87 -15.11 8.86
N ASP A 153 4.17 -16.21 8.57
CA ASP A 153 4.30 -17.00 7.36
C ASP A 153 3.06 -16.80 6.47
N PHE A 154 3.27 -16.83 5.16
CA PHE A 154 2.20 -16.79 4.17
C PHE A 154 2.62 -17.45 2.86
N ILE A 155 1.66 -17.66 1.96
CA ILE A 155 1.91 -18.21 0.63
C ILE A 155 1.80 -17.08 -0.40
N LEU A 156 2.86 -16.89 -1.20
CA LEU A 156 2.84 -15.93 -2.30
C LEU A 156 1.83 -16.37 -3.38
N PRO A 157 1.32 -15.43 -4.21
CA PRO A 157 0.44 -15.76 -5.33
C PRO A 157 1.02 -16.79 -6.32
N CYS A 158 2.35 -16.89 -6.40
CA CYS A 158 3.05 -17.90 -7.20
C CYS A 158 3.25 -19.25 -6.49
N ASN A 159 2.52 -19.49 -5.40
CA ASN A 159 2.50 -20.71 -4.59
C ASN A 159 3.87 -21.06 -3.96
N LEU A 160 4.64 -20.05 -3.58
CA LEU A 160 5.90 -20.21 -2.85
C LEU A 160 5.70 -19.81 -1.37
N PRO A 161 6.18 -20.61 -0.41
CA PRO A 161 6.12 -20.25 0.99
C PRO A 161 7.06 -19.08 1.28
N ALA A 162 6.57 -18.12 2.05
CA ALA A 162 7.34 -16.95 2.46
C ALA A 162 7.17 -16.67 3.95
N ARG A 163 8.21 -16.09 4.53
CA ARG A 163 8.23 -15.60 5.91
C ARG A 163 8.58 -14.12 5.90
N VAL A 164 7.89 -13.35 6.73
CA VAL A 164 8.14 -11.93 6.93
C VAL A 164 8.65 -11.71 8.35
N ALA A 165 9.62 -10.81 8.49
CA ALA A 165 9.95 -10.17 9.75
C ALA A 165 9.52 -8.70 9.70
N VAL A 166 8.80 -8.25 10.71
CA VAL A 166 8.37 -6.86 10.88
C VAL A 166 8.98 -6.30 12.14
N HIS A 167 9.54 -5.11 12.02
CA HIS A 167 10.19 -4.38 13.10
C HIS A 167 9.62 -2.96 13.13
N ASP A 168 9.45 -2.41 14.34
CA ASP A 168 9.35 -0.97 14.50
C ASP A 168 10.75 -0.37 14.29
N ALA A 169 10.90 0.45 13.24
CA ALA A 169 12.15 1.12 12.93
C ALA A 169 12.30 2.46 13.68
N GLY A 170 11.30 2.83 14.50
CA GLY A 170 11.16 4.17 15.04
C GLY A 170 10.67 5.15 13.98
N TYR A 171 10.45 6.40 14.40
CA TYR A 171 10.01 7.48 13.49
C TYR A 171 8.73 7.20 12.69
N ASP A 172 7.87 6.32 13.20
CA ASP A 172 6.66 5.79 12.56
C ASP A 172 6.92 4.90 11.33
N GLU A 173 8.17 4.51 11.09
CA GLU A 173 8.55 3.59 10.02
C GLU A 173 8.50 2.12 10.49
N LEU A 174 8.23 1.22 9.55
CA LEU A 174 8.42 -0.22 9.78
C LEU A 174 9.56 -0.74 8.93
N SER A 175 10.47 -1.52 9.51
CA SER A 175 11.40 -2.35 8.72
C SER A 175 10.72 -3.67 8.40
N ILE A 176 10.70 -4.03 7.11
CA ILE A 176 10.06 -5.25 6.61
C ILE A 176 11.13 -6.07 5.91
N HIS A 177 11.35 -7.30 6.37
CA HIS A 177 12.21 -8.27 5.70
C HIS A 177 11.37 -9.47 5.24
N VAL A 178 11.70 -10.02 4.09
CA VAL A 178 10.93 -11.11 3.48
C VAL A 178 11.87 -12.17 2.96
N ALA A 179 11.59 -13.43 3.27
CA ALA A 179 12.30 -14.58 2.74
C ALA A 179 11.35 -15.56 2.03
N VAL A 180 11.79 -16.16 0.93
CA VAL A 180 11.07 -17.25 0.23
C VAL A 180 11.79 -18.57 0.47
N ASN A 181 11.03 -19.65 0.71
CA ASN A 181 11.56 -20.92 1.21
C ASN A 181 12.43 -20.69 2.46
N PRO A 182 11.84 -20.14 3.54
CA PRO A 182 12.60 -19.62 4.67
C PRO A 182 13.40 -20.71 5.39
N LYS A 183 14.59 -20.34 5.86
CA LYS A 183 15.48 -21.21 6.65
C LYS A 183 15.54 -20.71 8.09
N GLY A 184 14.73 -21.31 8.96
CA GLY A 184 14.63 -20.88 10.36
C GLY A 184 14.22 -19.40 10.47
N ASP A 185 14.90 -18.68 11.36
CA ASP A 185 14.54 -17.31 11.74
C ASP A 185 15.52 -16.25 11.22
N TRP A 186 16.41 -16.61 10.29
CA TRP A 186 17.43 -15.70 9.74
C TRP A 186 16.86 -14.45 9.06
N VAL A 187 15.60 -14.49 8.62
CA VAL A 187 14.88 -13.33 8.05
C VAL A 187 14.81 -12.13 8.99
N LYS A 188 15.02 -12.30 10.31
CA LYS A 188 15.10 -11.19 11.28
C LYS A 188 16.32 -10.28 11.05
N ALA A 189 17.39 -10.78 10.45
CA ALA A 189 18.60 -9.98 10.19
C ALA A 189 18.44 -9.16 8.91
N SER A 190 18.85 -7.90 8.94
CA SER A 190 18.71 -6.95 7.81
C SER A 190 19.58 -7.27 6.61
N ASP A 191 20.65 -8.04 6.79
CA ASP A 191 21.64 -8.44 5.79
C ASP A 191 21.65 -9.95 5.52
N ALA A 192 20.58 -10.65 5.89
CA ALA A 192 20.56 -12.12 5.91
C ALA A 192 20.82 -12.79 4.54
N GLY A 193 20.42 -12.14 3.44
CA GLY A 193 20.62 -12.65 2.08
C GLY A 193 20.15 -14.11 1.93
N PHE A 194 21.00 -14.98 1.35
CA PHE A 194 20.67 -16.39 1.14
C PHE A 194 20.67 -17.26 2.42
N SER A 195 21.08 -16.72 3.57
CA SER A 195 20.94 -17.39 4.86
C SER A 195 19.47 -17.43 5.30
N ALA A 196 18.67 -16.44 4.91
CA ALA A 196 17.24 -16.40 5.20
C ALA A 196 16.38 -17.34 4.33
N GLY A 197 16.83 -17.66 3.11
CA GLY A 197 16.06 -18.48 2.16
C GLY A 197 16.62 -18.46 0.75
N ASP A 198 15.80 -18.86 -0.23
CA ASP A 198 16.15 -18.81 -1.66
C ASP A 198 15.97 -17.41 -2.26
N VAL A 199 15.14 -16.59 -1.62
CA VAL A 199 14.99 -15.17 -1.94
C VAL A 199 14.94 -14.42 -0.63
N PHE A 200 15.55 -13.24 -0.61
CA PHE A 200 15.51 -12.31 0.51
C PHE A 200 15.40 -10.88 -0.02
N GLY A 201 14.59 -10.06 0.63
CA GLY A 201 14.50 -8.63 0.37
C GLY A 201 14.09 -7.88 1.62
N THR A 202 14.51 -6.62 1.70
CA THR A 202 14.15 -5.71 2.78
C THR A 202 13.56 -4.43 2.22
N THR A 203 12.87 -3.68 3.08
CA THR A 203 12.40 -2.31 2.83
C THR A 203 12.09 -1.63 4.16
N TRP A 204 11.92 -0.30 4.10
CA TRP A 204 11.15 0.44 5.09
C TRP A 204 9.76 0.77 4.54
N LEU A 205 8.75 0.82 5.40
CA LEU A 205 7.42 1.37 5.13
C LEU A 205 7.29 2.68 5.91
N GLU A 206 7.33 3.80 5.19
CA GLU A 206 7.11 5.15 5.72
C GLU A 206 5.62 5.35 6.02
N ARG A 207 5.29 5.95 7.17
CA ARG A 207 3.89 6.20 7.60
C ARG A 207 3.64 7.60 8.16
N ARG A 208 4.68 8.41 8.39
CA ARG A 208 4.56 9.75 8.99
C ARG A 208 4.24 10.81 7.95
N ASN A 209 5.00 10.83 6.86
CA ASN A 209 4.91 11.83 5.80
C ASN A 209 3.95 11.42 4.67
N GLY A 210 3.35 10.24 4.80
CA GLY A 210 2.46 9.58 3.84
C GLY A 210 2.60 8.07 4.02
N ALA A 211 2.24 7.28 3.02
CA ALA A 211 2.31 5.83 3.07
C ALA A 211 2.96 5.27 1.80
N TRP A 212 4.22 4.83 1.90
CA TRP A 212 4.92 4.16 0.80
C TRP A 212 6.06 3.26 1.29
N ILE A 213 6.40 2.23 0.50
CA ILE A 213 7.64 1.47 0.71
C ILE A 213 8.84 2.19 0.10
N GLN A 214 9.99 2.12 0.76
CA GLN A 214 11.24 2.74 0.30
C GLN A 214 12.07 1.79 -0.56
N SER A 215 12.40 2.24 -1.77
CA SER A 215 13.09 1.43 -2.79
C SER A 215 14.50 1.06 -2.34
N SER A 216 14.68 -0.22 -2.05
CA SER A 216 15.92 -0.81 -1.54
C SER A 216 16.25 -2.08 -2.31
N GLU A 217 16.07 -2.04 -3.63
CA GLU A 217 16.29 -3.18 -4.52
C GLU A 217 17.74 -3.70 -4.50
N SER A 218 18.69 -2.87 -4.06
CA SER A 218 20.10 -3.23 -3.88
C SER A 218 20.28 -4.31 -2.81
N SER A 219 19.41 -4.36 -1.80
CA SER A 219 19.38 -5.35 -0.72
C SER A 219 18.71 -6.67 -1.12
N PHE A 220 18.23 -6.79 -2.37
CA PHE A 220 17.57 -7.99 -2.86
C PHE A 220 18.58 -9.11 -3.15
N SER A 221 18.28 -10.34 -2.72
CA SER A 221 18.98 -11.57 -3.07
C SER A 221 17.98 -12.59 -3.61
N CYS A 222 18.26 -13.20 -4.76
CA CYS A 222 17.29 -14.10 -5.40
C CYS A 222 17.99 -15.17 -6.24
N ARG A 223 17.62 -16.44 -6.06
CA ARG A 223 18.05 -17.53 -6.94
C ARG A 223 17.49 -17.31 -8.35
N ARG A 224 18.35 -17.48 -9.36
CA ARG A 224 18.03 -17.19 -10.77
C ARG A 224 16.73 -17.84 -11.27
N HIS A 225 16.45 -19.07 -10.86
CA HIS A 225 15.28 -19.82 -11.32
C HIS A 225 13.94 -19.33 -10.73
N LEU A 226 13.96 -18.50 -9.68
CA LEU A 226 12.76 -17.91 -9.07
C LEU A 226 12.46 -16.50 -9.60
N LEU A 227 13.41 -15.89 -10.29
CA LEU A 227 13.35 -14.48 -10.66
C LEU A 227 12.14 -14.15 -11.54
N SER A 228 11.91 -14.94 -12.58
CA SER A 228 10.78 -14.77 -13.50
C SER A 228 9.43 -15.02 -12.81
N LYS A 229 9.36 -15.99 -11.89
CA LYS A 229 8.15 -16.28 -11.12
C LYS A 229 7.74 -15.06 -10.29
N LEU A 230 8.70 -14.43 -9.61
CA LEU A 230 8.44 -13.26 -8.78
C LEU A 230 8.15 -12.00 -9.60
N SER A 231 8.91 -11.76 -10.68
CA SER A 231 8.70 -10.56 -11.52
C SER A 231 7.35 -10.56 -12.24
N ASN A 232 6.80 -11.74 -12.53
CA ASN A 232 5.54 -11.88 -13.27
C ASN A 232 4.30 -11.83 -12.37
N MET A 233 4.47 -11.79 -11.04
CA MET A 233 3.34 -11.64 -10.11
C MET A 233 2.60 -10.33 -10.39
N GLN A 234 1.29 -10.42 -10.58
CA GLN A 234 0.41 -9.26 -10.70
C GLN A 234 -0.07 -8.89 -9.31
N VAL A 235 0.57 -7.88 -8.71
CA VAL A 235 0.23 -7.41 -7.36
C VAL A 235 0.21 -5.89 -7.34
N ALA A 236 -0.74 -5.29 -6.63
CA ALA A 236 -0.83 -3.86 -6.41
C ALA A 236 -0.70 -3.55 -4.91
N PRO A 237 -0.14 -2.39 -4.52
CA PRO A 237 -0.12 -1.96 -3.12
C PRO A 237 -1.54 -1.75 -2.58
N ALA A 238 -1.80 -2.23 -1.36
CA ALA A 238 -3.09 -2.05 -0.69
C ALA A 238 -3.17 -0.70 0.04
N GLY A 239 -3.31 0.39 -0.72
CA GLY A 239 -3.52 1.73 -0.16
C GLY A 239 -2.24 2.53 0.14
N TYR A 240 -1.09 2.12 -0.37
CA TYR A 240 0.19 2.82 -0.21
C TYR A 240 0.95 2.89 -1.54
N GLY A 241 2.02 3.68 -1.63
CA GLY A 241 2.86 3.75 -2.82
C GLY A 241 4.00 2.73 -2.80
N ASP A 242 4.45 2.29 -3.97
CA ASP A 242 5.63 1.44 -4.05
C ASP A 242 6.93 2.19 -4.36
N ARG A 243 6.89 3.42 -4.86
CA ARG A 243 8.05 4.20 -5.29
C ARG A 243 8.53 5.22 -4.25
N GLY A 244 8.93 4.76 -3.08
CA GLY A 244 9.51 5.63 -2.04
C GLY A 244 11.01 5.79 -2.17
N TRP A 245 11.52 7.01 -1.92
CA TRP A 245 12.96 7.23 -1.74
C TRP A 245 13.38 6.81 -0.33
N VAL A 246 14.62 6.32 -0.18
CA VAL A 246 15.15 5.94 1.14
C VAL A 246 15.43 7.20 1.96
N ILE A 247 14.79 7.31 3.12
CA ILE A 247 15.00 8.41 4.06
C ILE A 247 16.23 8.06 4.91
N MET A 248 17.23 8.93 4.93
CA MET A 248 18.46 8.79 5.73
C MET A 248 18.48 9.81 6.86
#